data_AF-A0A8T4CF79-F1
#
_entry.id   AF-A0A8T4CF79-F1
#
_cell.length_a   1.000
_cell.length_b   1.000
_cell.length_c   1.000
_cell.angle_alpha   90.00
_cell.angle_beta   90.00
_cell.angle_gamma   90.00
#
_symmetry.space_group_name_H-M   'P 1'
#
loop_
_entity.id
_entity.type
_entity.pdbx_description
1 polymer ?
#
loop_
_entity_poly.entity_id
_entity_poly.type
_entity_poly.pdbx_seq_one_letter_code
_entity_poly.pdbx_strand_id
1 'polypeptide(L)'
;MDFEAFKLNPRIAASIKAMGDVEPTPIQAQALPAVLEGRDVMGRSQTGTGKTAVVVLPILQRLIDRQRGPVRALVVAPTRELAEQIHLAVIEMGRMTGVRSVTAYGGVGMEPQVRGLRNGADIVVAGPRGNWVPAAPRRACPAGAAKIYPLRSNRVLERSE
;
A
#
# COMPACT_ATOMS: atom_id res chain seq x y z
N MET A 1 -22.90 -4.15 0.76
CA MET A 1 -22.31 -4.38 -0.59
C MET A 1 -21.11 -5.27 -0.34
N ASP A 2 -21.04 -6.48 -0.88
CA ASP A 2 -19.95 -7.41 -0.58
C ASP A 2 -18.66 -7.02 -1.35
N PHE A 3 -17.49 -7.41 -0.83
CA PHE A 3 -16.20 -7.30 -1.52
C PHE A 3 -16.17 -8.00 -2.89
N GLU A 4 -17.01 -9.02 -3.08
CA GLU A 4 -17.23 -9.69 -4.37
C GLU A 4 -17.58 -8.72 -5.51
N ALA A 5 -18.24 -7.59 -5.20
CA ALA A 5 -18.59 -6.57 -6.19
C ALA A 5 -17.37 -5.93 -6.86
N PHE A 6 -16.19 -5.95 -6.21
CA PHE A 6 -14.97 -5.32 -6.74
C PHE A 6 -14.16 -6.21 -7.69
N LYS A 7 -14.60 -7.46 -7.93
CA LYS A 7 -13.93 -8.41 -8.85
C LYS A 7 -12.44 -8.57 -8.56
N LEU A 8 -12.09 -8.67 -7.28
CA LEU A 8 -10.71 -8.90 -6.83
C LEU A 8 -10.22 -10.29 -7.27
N ASN A 9 -8.91 -10.45 -7.39
CA ASN A 9 -8.33 -11.76 -7.64
C ASN A 9 -8.73 -12.73 -6.50
N PRO A 10 -9.09 -14.00 -6.80
CA PRO A 10 -9.57 -14.95 -5.79
C PRO A 10 -8.64 -15.12 -4.58
N ARG A 11 -7.32 -14.99 -4.76
CA ARG A 11 -6.34 -15.09 -3.65
C ARG A 11 -6.40 -13.87 -2.72
N ILE A 12 -6.67 -12.68 -3.27
CA ILE A 12 -6.85 -11.46 -2.48
C ILE A 12 -8.18 -11.55 -1.74
N ALA A 13 -9.26 -11.91 -2.43
CA ALA A 13 -10.58 -12.10 -1.82
C ALA A 13 -10.55 -13.13 -0.68
N ALA A 14 -9.86 -14.26 -0.87
CA ALA A 14 -9.66 -15.26 0.17
C ALA A 14 -8.88 -14.73 1.38
N SER A 15 -7.89 -13.85 1.16
CA SER A 15 -7.13 -13.23 2.25
C SER A 15 -8.00 -12.27 3.06
N ILE A 16 -8.81 -11.43 2.39
CA ILE A 16 -9.77 -10.51 3.04
C ILE A 16 -10.79 -11.31 3.86
N LYS A 17 -11.38 -12.35 3.27
CA LYS A 17 -12.34 -13.22 3.95
C LYS A 17 -11.73 -13.89 5.19
N ALA A 18 -10.47 -14.30 5.13
CA ALA A 18 -9.76 -14.90 6.26
C ALA A 18 -9.45 -13.89 7.39
N MET A 19 -9.38 -12.60 7.08
CA MET A 19 -9.27 -11.53 8.09
C MET A 19 -10.59 -11.28 8.84
N GLY A 20 -11.71 -11.85 8.35
CA GLY A 20 -13.04 -11.64 8.93
C GLY A 20 -13.75 -10.39 8.39
N ASP A 21 -13.16 -9.70 7.41
CA ASP A 21 -13.79 -8.58 6.72
C ASP A 21 -14.85 -9.11 5.75
N VAL A 22 -16.13 -8.91 6.11
CA VAL A 22 -17.28 -9.37 5.31
C VAL A 22 -17.85 -8.24 4.45
N GLU A 23 -17.72 -6.98 4.91
CA GLU A 23 -18.25 -5.82 4.19
C GLU A 23 -17.22 -4.69 4.12
N PRO A 24 -17.07 -4.04 2.95
CA PRO A 24 -16.24 -2.87 2.79
C PRO A 24 -16.83 -1.69 3.55
N THR A 25 -15.96 -0.91 4.20
CA THR A 25 -16.37 0.34 4.85
C THR A 25 -16.91 1.34 3.81
N PRO A 26 -17.71 2.35 4.21
CA PRO A 26 -18.26 3.31 3.26
C PRO A 26 -17.22 4.01 2.38
N ILE A 27 -16.03 4.31 2.93
CA ILE A 27 -14.92 4.90 2.16
C ILE A 27 -14.32 3.90 1.18
N GLN A 28 -14.25 2.61 1.55
CA GLN A 28 -13.80 1.55 0.64
C GLN A 28 -14.76 1.35 -0.51
N ALA A 29 -16.07 1.29 -0.23
CA ALA A 29 -17.10 1.15 -1.26
C ALA A 29 -17.10 2.30 -2.27
N GLN A 30 -16.85 3.53 -1.82
CA GLN A 30 -16.79 4.70 -2.70
C GLN A 30 -15.48 4.80 -3.48
N ALA A 31 -14.33 4.48 -2.85
CA ALA A 31 -13.03 4.72 -3.44
C ALA A 31 -12.48 3.53 -4.25
N LEU A 32 -12.71 2.28 -3.81
CA LEU A 32 -12.14 1.08 -4.46
C LEU A 32 -12.48 0.99 -5.95
N PRO A 33 -13.72 1.22 -6.42
CA PRO A 33 -14.02 1.13 -7.85
C PRO A 33 -13.15 2.07 -8.69
N ALA A 34 -13.00 3.33 -8.27
CA ALA A 34 -12.20 4.31 -8.98
C ALA A 34 -10.70 3.98 -8.97
N VAL A 35 -10.16 3.56 -7.82
CA VAL A 35 -8.72 3.24 -7.72
C VAL A 35 -8.37 1.94 -8.45
N LEU A 36 -9.26 0.95 -8.47
CA LEU A 36 -9.07 -0.31 -9.20
C LEU A 36 -9.05 -0.09 -10.73
N GLU A 37 -9.91 0.79 -11.24
CA GLU A 37 -9.90 1.27 -12.64
C GLU A 37 -8.63 2.07 -12.98
N GLY A 38 -7.86 2.47 -11.97
CA GLY A 38 -6.63 3.21 -12.14
C GLY A 38 -6.79 4.71 -12.25
N ARG A 39 -7.90 5.24 -11.73
CA ARG A 39 -8.06 6.68 -11.54
C ARG A 39 -7.30 7.13 -10.30
N ASP A 40 -6.75 8.34 -10.36
CA ASP A 40 -6.19 9.00 -9.19
C ASP A 40 -7.31 9.42 -8.25
N VAL A 41 -7.15 9.12 -6.96
CA VAL A 41 -8.14 9.43 -5.92
C VAL A 41 -7.48 10.17 -4.78
N MET A 42 -8.13 11.23 -4.34
CA MET A 42 -7.80 11.95 -3.11
C MET A 42 -8.94 11.77 -2.13
N GLY A 43 -8.64 11.13 -1.00
CA GLY A 43 -9.62 10.84 0.05
C GLY A 43 -9.30 11.59 1.34
N ARG A 44 -10.32 12.22 1.93
CA ARG A 44 -10.29 12.72 3.31
C ARG A 44 -11.21 11.85 4.17
N SER A 45 -10.70 11.35 5.28
CA SER A 45 -11.50 10.65 6.29
C SER A 45 -10.73 10.56 7.59
N GLN A 46 -11.40 10.21 8.67
CA GLN A 46 -10.77 9.94 9.96
C GLN A 46 -9.90 8.67 9.88
N THR A 47 -8.85 8.59 10.70
CA THR A 47 -8.06 7.36 10.92
C THR A 47 -8.94 6.23 11.46
N GLY A 48 -8.62 4.98 11.12
CA GLY A 48 -9.42 3.81 11.54
C GLY A 48 -10.64 3.49 10.67
N THR A 49 -10.85 4.18 9.55
CA THR A 49 -12.01 4.00 8.64
C THR A 49 -11.79 2.96 7.52
N GLY A 50 -10.67 2.22 7.54
CA GLY A 50 -10.38 1.21 6.51
C GLY A 50 -9.69 1.74 5.25
N LYS A 51 -9.16 2.97 5.27
CA LYS A 51 -8.43 3.57 4.13
C LYS A 51 -7.20 2.79 3.67
N THR A 52 -6.56 2.06 4.59
CA THR A 52 -5.41 1.21 4.25
C THR A 52 -5.77 0.19 3.17
N ALA A 53 -6.97 -0.41 3.21
CA ALA A 53 -7.40 -1.35 2.18
C ALA A 53 -7.58 -0.66 0.81
N VAL A 54 -8.05 0.59 0.78
CA VAL A 54 -8.16 1.40 -0.45
C VAL A 54 -6.80 1.66 -1.09
N VAL A 55 -5.75 1.76 -0.27
CA VAL A 55 -4.35 1.91 -0.71
C VAL A 55 -3.77 0.56 -1.16
N VAL A 56 -3.97 -0.49 -0.37
CA VAL A 56 -3.27 -1.78 -0.51
C VAL A 56 -3.91 -2.68 -1.57
N LEU A 57 -5.23 -2.84 -1.59
CA LEU A 57 -5.91 -3.78 -2.48
C LEU A 57 -5.65 -3.51 -3.96
N PRO A 58 -5.67 -2.26 -4.46
CA PRO A 58 -5.37 -1.99 -5.86
C PRO A 58 -3.90 -2.26 -6.22
N ILE A 59 -2.97 -2.12 -5.28
CA ILE A 59 -1.56 -2.49 -5.50
C ILE A 59 -1.47 -4.01 -5.64
N LEU A 60 -2.03 -4.77 -4.70
CA LEU A 60 -2.01 -6.23 -4.74
C LEU A 60 -2.64 -6.76 -6.03
N GLN A 61 -3.80 -6.22 -6.43
CA GLN A 61 -4.52 -6.59 -7.65
C GLN A 61 -3.68 -6.36 -8.92
N ARG A 62 -2.82 -5.34 -8.94
CA ARG A 62 -1.95 -5.05 -10.08
C ARG A 62 -0.69 -5.91 -10.12
N LEU A 63 -0.18 -6.29 -8.94
CA LEU A 63 1.08 -7.01 -8.81
C LEU A 63 0.92 -8.53 -8.87
N ILE A 64 -0.27 -9.04 -8.52
CA ILE A 64 -0.59 -10.46 -8.56
C ILE A 64 -0.52 -10.98 -10.00
N ASP A 65 0.04 -12.19 -10.15
CA ASP A 65 0.26 -12.90 -11.42
C ASP A 65 1.14 -12.15 -12.46
N ARG A 66 1.72 -11.01 -12.09
CA ARG A 66 2.75 -10.33 -12.90
C ARG A 66 4.13 -10.89 -12.62
N GLN A 67 4.99 -10.86 -13.63
CA GLN A 67 6.39 -11.26 -13.48
C GLN A 67 7.04 -10.47 -12.34
N ARG A 68 7.73 -11.20 -11.46
CA ARG A 68 8.51 -10.63 -10.37
C ARG A 68 9.68 -9.85 -10.93
N GLY A 69 10.13 -8.85 -10.19
CA GLY A 69 11.19 -7.94 -10.60
C GLY A 69 11.66 -7.06 -9.45
N PRO A 70 12.43 -5.99 -9.73
CA PRO A 70 12.76 -4.99 -8.71
C PRO A 70 11.47 -4.37 -8.15
N VAL A 71 11.57 -3.62 -7.06
CA VAL A 71 10.45 -2.90 -6.41
C VAL A 71 9.51 -2.30 -7.47
N ARG A 72 8.22 -2.62 -7.35
CA ARG A 72 7.17 -2.30 -8.34
C ARG A 72 6.21 -1.23 -7.83
N ALA A 73 6.06 -1.10 -6.52
CA ALA A 73 5.27 -0.05 -5.87
C ALA A 73 5.99 0.56 -4.67
N LEU A 74 5.86 1.87 -4.51
CA LEU A 74 6.31 2.61 -3.33
C LEU A 74 5.10 3.26 -2.65
N VAL A 75 4.94 3.01 -1.35
CA VAL A 75 3.98 3.71 -0.50
C VAL A 75 4.76 4.56 0.48
N VAL A 76 4.58 5.88 0.46
CA VAL A 76 5.21 6.80 1.40
C VAL A 76 4.22 7.10 2.50
N ALA A 77 4.61 6.97 3.75
CA ALA A 77 3.82 7.30 4.92
C ALA A 77 4.48 8.47 5.69
N PRO A 78 3.69 9.30 6.37
CA PRO A 78 4.17 10.49 7.09
C PRO A 78 4.88 10.16 8.40
N THR A 79 4.61 8.98 8.98
CA THR A 79 5.20 8.49 10.23
C THR A 79 5.69 7.06 10.06
N ARG A 80 6.59 6.62 10.95
CA ARG A 80 7.11 5.26 10.94
C ARG A 80 6.02 4.26 11.32
N GLU A 81 5.21 4.63 12.30
CA GLU A 81 4.12 3.85 12.84
C GLU A 81 3.06 3.58 11.75
N LEU A 82 2.74 4.60 10.93
CA LEU A 82 1.83 4.43 9.80
C LEU A 82 2.47 3.60 8.67
N ALA A 83 3.78 3.71 8.45
CA ALA A 83 4.49 2.84 7.49
C ALA A 83 4.43 1.37 7.92
N GLU A 84 4.62 1.08 9.21
CA GLU A 84 4.51 -0.27 9.78
C GLU A 84 3.08 -0.80 9.67
N GLN A 85 2.07 0.02 9.98
CA GLN A 85 0.66 -0.36 9.84
C GLN A 85 0.29 -0.71 8.39
N ILE A 86 0.72 0.11 7.43
CA ILE A 86 0.49 -0.16 6.00
C ILE A 86 1.23 -1.44 5.59
N HIS A 87 2.47 -1.64 6.03
CA HIS A 87 3.23 -2.85 5.73
C HIS A 87 2.53 -4.09 6.25
N LEU A 88 2.05 -4.10 7.50
CA LEU A 88 1.30 -5.21 8.07
C LEU A 88 0.02 -5.49 7.27
N ALA A 89 -0.73 -4.46 6.89
CA ALA A 89 -1.90 -4.61 6.03
C ALA A 89 -1.57 -5.24 4.67
N VAL A 90 -0.43 -4.89 4.08
CA VAL A 90 0.05 -5.52 2.83
C VAL A 90 0.34 -7.01 3.05
N ILE A 91 0.94 -7.38 4.18
CA ILE A 91 1.24 -8.79 4.51
C ILE A 91 -0.05 -9.58 4.76
N GLU A 92 -1.01 -9.01 5.49
CA GLU A 92 -2.28 -9.66 5.83
C GLU A 92 -3.17 -9.84 4.59
N MET A 93 -3.47 -8.75 3.87
CA MET A 93 -4.31 -8.78 2.68
C MET A 93 -3.62 -9.50 1.51
N GLY A 94 -2.29 -9.51 1.50
CA GLY A 94 -1.46 -10.13 0.47
C GLY A 94 -1.05 -11.57 0.77
N ARG A 95 -1.47 -12.15 1.90
CA ARG A 95 -0.93 -13.42 2.43
C ARG A 95 -0.95 -14.57 1.42
N MET A 96 -2.01 -14.67 0.61
CA MET A 96 -2.17 -15.75 -0.37
C MET A 96 -1.67 -15.38 -1.78
N THR A 97 -1.11 -14.18 -1.96
CA THR A 97 -0.71 -13.65 -3.28
C THR A 97 0.76 -13.92 -3.61
N GLY A 98 1.59 -14.13 -2.59
CA GLY A 98 3.04 -14.24 -2.72
C GLY A 98 3.75 -12.92 -3.05
N VAL A 99 3.06 -11.78 -2.94
CA VAL A 99 3.63 -10.43 -3.02
C VAL A 99 4.44 -10.15 -1.76
N ARG A 100 5.64 -9.57 -1.93
CA ARG A 100 6.56 -9.25 -0.83
C ARG A 100 6.61 -7.76 -0.56
N SER A 101 6.63 -7.38 0.72
CA SER A 101 6.71 -5.99 1.16
C SER A 101 7.90 -5.81 2.10
N VAL A 102 8.50 -4.61 2.10
CA VAL A 102 9.53 -4.21 3.06
C VAL A 102 9.28 -2.77 3.51
N THR A 103 9.59 -2.46 4.77
CA THR A 103 9.55 -1.09 5.28
C THR A 103 10.89 -0.38 5.10
N ALA A 104 10.84 0.94 4.88
CA ALA A 104 12.04 1.76 4.77
C ALA A 104 11.93 3.10 5.53
N TYR A 105 12.68 3.31 6.62
CA TYR A 105 12.61 4.56 7.40
C TYR A 105 13.84 4.82 8.27
N GLY A 106 14.05 6.11 8.58
CA GLY A 106 15.13 6.65 9.41
C GLY A 106 15.26 5.99 10.78
N GLY A 107 16.48 5.89 11.30
CA GLY A 107 16.71 5.57 12.72
C GLY A 107 16.73 4.08 13.07
N VAL A 108 16.63 3.17 12.10
CA VAL A 108 16.87 1.73 12.27
C VAL A 108 17.99 1.27 11.33
N GLY A 109 18.61 0.13 11.65
CA GLY A 109 19.70 -0.43 10.84
C GLY A 109 19.32 -0.57 9.36
N MET A 110 20.25 -0.20 8.48
CA MET A 110 20.07 -0.26 7.02
C MET A 110 20.10 -1.71 6.50
N GLU A 111 20.88 -2.57 7.15
CA GLU A 111 21.12 -3.98 6.76
C GLU A 111 19.83 -4.81 6.58
N PRO A 112 18.88 -4.86 7.53
CA PRO A 112 17.61 -5.57 7.35
C PRO A 112 16.80 -5.08 6.14
N GLN A 113 16.84 -3.78 5.86
CA GLN A 113 16.09 -3.15 4.78
C GLN A 113 16.72 -3.48 3.43
N VAL A 114 18.05 -3.38 3.33
CA VAL A 114 18.82 -3.78 2.14
C VAL A 114 18.65 -5.27 1.84
N ARG A 115 18.68 -6.12 2.87
CA ARG A 115 18.44 -7.56 2.72
C ARG A 115 17.02 -7.83 2.23
N GLY A 116 16.01 -7.15 2.77
CA GLY A 116 14.62 -7.27 2.30
C GLY A 116 14.46 -6.90 0.83
N LEU A 117 15.12 -5.82 0.39
CA LEU A 117 15.14 -5.41 -1.02
C LEU A 117 15.85 -6.44 -1.91
N ARG A 118 17.03 -6.93 -1.50
CA ARG A 118 17.78 -7.97 -2.21
C ARG A 118 17.02 -9.29 -2.33
N ASN A 119 16.16 -9.60 -1.35
CA ASN A 119 15.28 -10.76 -1.36
C ASN A 119 14.07 -10.58 -2.31
N GLY A 120 14.04 -9.54 -3.14
CA GLY A 120 13.03 -9.35 -4.18
C GLY A 120 11.71 -8.79 -3.64
N ALA A 121 11.78 -7.73 -2.84
CA ALA A 121 10.59 -7.00 -2.39
C ALA A 121 9.86 -6.37 -3.59
N ASP A 122 8.54 -6.55 -3.63
CA ASP A 122 7.67 -5.98 -4.68
C ASP A 122 7.14 -4.60 -4.28
N ILE A 123 6.93 -4.39 -2.99
CA ILE A 123 6.38 -3.17 -2.41
C ILE A 123 7.37 -2.64 -1.38
N VAL A 124 7.66 -1.35 -1.44
CA VAL A 124 8.37 -0.63 -0.37
C VAL A 124 7.40 0.30 0.32
N VAL A 125 7.33 0.23 1.65
CA VAL A 125 6.58 1.18 2.47
C VAL A 125 7.55 2.08 3.21
N ALA A 126 7.72 3.31 2.74
CA ALA A 126 8.70 4.25 3.24
C ALA A 126 8.10 5.21 4.28
N GLY A 127 8.72 5.35 5.44
CA GLY A 127 8.39 6.37 6.45
C GLY A 127 9.22 7.65 6.31
N PRO A 128 9.01 8.65 7.18
CA PRO A 128 9.73 9.92 7.13
C PRO A 128 11.23 9.76 7.46
N ARG A 129 12.03 10.73 7.01
CA ARG A 129 13.45 10.90 7.36
C ARG A 129 14.39 9.74 7.04
N GLY A 130 14.35 9.19 5.83
CA GLY A 130 15.62 8.65 5.38
C GLY A 130 15.86 8.62 3.90
N ASN A 131 17.15 8.44 3.63
CA ASN A 131 17.79 8.59 2.35
C ASN A 131 17.62 7.31 1.51
N TRP A 132 16.41 6.74 1.51
CA TRP A 132 16.11 5.40 0.97
C TRP A 132 15.89 5.38 -0.54
N VAL A 133 15.95 6.54 -1.21
CA VAL A 133 15.68 6.63 -2.66
C VAL A 133 16.78 7.39 -3.39
N PRO A 134 17.47 6.77 -4.38
CA PRO A 134 18.11 7.53 -5.44
C PRO A 134 17.00 8.12 -6.33
N ALA A 135 16.90 9.45 -6.37
CA ALA A 135 16.14 10.24 -7.35
C ALA A 135 14.59 10.12 -7.39
N ALA A 136 13.89 9.95 -6.27
CA ALA A 136 12.47 10.34 -6.23
C ALA A 136 12.33 11.86 -6.06
N PRO A 137 11.37 12.53 -6.75
CA PRO A 137 11.20 13.97 -6.64
C PRO A 137 10.88 14.37 -5.20
N ARG A 138 11.81 15.12 -4.59
CA ARG A 138 11.75 15.67 -3.22
C ARG A 138 10.69 16.78 -3.08
N ARG A 139 9.43 16.54 -3.47
CA ARG A 139 8.34 17.45 -3.12
C ARG A 139 7.89 17.14 -1.70
N ALA A 140 8.08 18.11 -0.81
CA ALA A 140 7.67 18.06 0.60
C ALA A 140 6.27 17.45 0.75
N CYS A 141 6.16 16.41 1.57
CA CYS A 141 4.87 15.94 2.05
C CYS A 141 4.38 16.90 3.15
N PRO A 142 3.14 17.39 3.09
CA PRO A 142 2.47 17.91 4.28
C PRO A 142 2.47 16.82 5.36
N ALA A 143 2.64 17.21 6.62
CA ALA A 143 2.55 16.29 7.75
C ALA A 143 1.22 15.51 7.68
N GLY A 144 1.25 14.19 7.91
CA GLY A 144 0.04 13.36 7.98
C GLY A 144 -0.43 12.68 6.69
N ALA A 145 0.26 12.84 5.56
CA ALA A 145 -0.20 12.28 4.29
C ALA A 145 0.60 11.07 3.78
N ALA A 146 -0.08 9.96 3.40
CA ALA A 146 0.53 8.85 2.69
C ALA A 146 0.40 9.03 1.16
N LYS A 147 1.50 8.82 0.41
CA LYS A 147 1.54 8.95 -1.06
C LYS A 147 2.01 7.67 -1.72
N ILE A 148 1.25 7.15 -2.68
CA ILE A 148 1.69 6.02 -3.49
C ILE A 148 2.40 6.53 -4.76
N TYR A 149 3.61 6.04 -4.99
CA TYR A 149 4.34 6.20 -6.25
C TYR A 149 4.48 4.81 -6.89
N PRO A 150 3.56 4.44 -7.80
CA PRO A 150 3.84 3.36 -8.72
C PRO A 150 4.92 3.83 -9.68
N LEU A 151 5.90 2.97 -9.96
CA LEU A 151 6.94 3.29 -10.93
C LEU A 151 6.39 3.35 -12.37
N ARG A 152 5.10 3.01 -12.59
CA ARG A 152 4.38 3.10 -13.87
C ARG A 152 2.90 3.51 -13.78
N SER A 153 2.56 4.55 -13.01
CA SER A 153 1.24 5.26 -12.97
C SER A 153 0.21 4.83 -11.91
N ASN A 154 -0.34 5.84 -11.22
CA ASN A 154 -1.46 5.93 -10.24
C ASN A 154 -1.09 6.39 -8.81
N ARG A 155 -1.44 7.62 -8.45
CA ARG A 155 -1.13 8.23 -7.16
C ARG A 155 -2.38 8.29 -6.29
N VAL A 156 -2.39 7.55 -5.17
CA VAL A 156 -3.37 7.74 -4.11
C VAL A 156 -2.75 8.65 -3.05
N LEU A 157 -3.46 9.73 -2.71
CA LEU A 157 -3.07 10.69 -1.69
C LEU A 157 -4.06 10.63 -0.53
N GLU A 158 -3.61 10.15 0.63
CA GLU A 158 -4.36 10.23 1.88
C GLU A 158 -3.86 11.43 2.68
N ARG A 159 -4.75 12.21 3.30
CA ARG A 159 -4.41 13.20 4.34
C ARG A 159 -5.02 12.77 5.67
N SER A 160 -4.23 12.68 6.74
CA SER A 160 -4.73 12.79 8.11
C SER A 160 -4.94 14.27 8.45
N GLU A 161 -5.96 14.55 9.25
CA GLU A 161 -6.13 15.87 9.86
C GLU A 161 -5.10 16.11 10.97
#